data_AF-A0A8X8GUI4-F1
#
_entry.id   AF-A0A8X8GUI4-F1
#
_cell.length_a   1.000
_cell.length_b   1.000
_cell.length_c   1.000
_cell.angle_alpha   90.00
_cell.angle_beta   90.00
_cell.angle_gamma   90.00
#
_symmetry.space_group_name_H-M   'P 1'
#
loop_
_entity.id
_entity.type
_entity.pdbx_description
1 polymer ?
#
loop_
_entity_poly.entity_id
_entity_poly.type
_entity_poly.pdbx_seq_one_letter_code
_entity_poly.pdbx_strand_id
1 'polypeptide(L)'
;MLRLTLVAASDHAPLAAGILTTHLGLSPLDAAYRLASAPSILTEAAPVAVVQRLAALLSALGLAVRAEPATSGATAAPLLDLAVQAADGAAVHLPRLARILDLTPDTVMAGLAAPEGLVLPRTPSEVQALRHDLRRERGLRLVASNPATALYDLFLAGPMPRGLGDALQRLGLGRCGFSGALAGALDRRMAANLVARFGAAGLFAMNRDFQRFDLFLTAARGVPLAQVADFLATRSPQPRARLDPLSLALPIQVESGLARAVARQFAADYAAIGLETRLRLSLHIRCAA
;
A
#
# COMPACT_ATOMS: atom_id res chain seq x y z
N MET A 1 26.27 -3.82 25.53
CA MET A 1 25.10 -2.91 25.41
C MET A 1 23.85 -3.76 25.32
N LEU A 2 22.72 -3.29 25.84
CA LEU A 2 21.42 -3.98 25.76
C LEU A 2 20.37 -3.05 25.15
N ARG A 3 19.40 -3.64 24.44
CA ARG A 3 18.13 -3.02 24.03
C ARG A 3 17.10 -3.26 25.13
N LEU A 4 16.27 -2.26 25.42
CA LEU A 4 15.15 -2.37 26.36
C LEU A 4 13.83 -2.08 25.62
N THR A 5 12.95 -3.07 25.60
CA THR A 5 11.63 -2.99 24.94
C THR A 5 10.53 -3.06 26.00
N LEU A 6 9.56 -2.15 25.94
CA LEU A 6 8.30 -2.24 26.65
C LEU A 6 7.41 -3.26 25.93
N VAL A 7 7.03 -4.31 26.64
CA VAL A 7 6.18 -5.39 26.12
C VAL A 7 4.71 -5.07 26.38
N ALA A 8 4.39 -4.63 27.61
CA ALA A 8 3.04 -4.23 28.00
C ALA A 8 3.10 -3.08 29.01
N ALA A 9 2.19 -2.13 28.85
CA ALA A 9 2.00 -1.02 29.77
C ALA A 9 0.98 -1.39 30.88
N SER A 10 1.05 -0.69 32.01
CA SER A 10 0.06 -0.73 33.09
C SER A 10 -0.63 0.64 33.20
N ASP A 11 -1.70 0.73 33.99
CA ASP A 11 -2.39 2.00 34.29
C ASP A 11 -1.46 3.03 34.98
N HIS A 12 -0.34 2.57 35.53
CA HIS A 12 0.69 3.39 36.16
C HIS A 12 1.84 3.79 35.21
N ALA A 13 1.77 3.43 33.93
CA ALA A 13 2.79 3.76 32.94
C ALA A 13 3.19 5.24 32.91
N PRO A 14 2.28 6.24 33.04
CA PRO A 14 2.66 7.65 33.04
C PRO A 14 3.67 8.03 34.14
N LEU A 15 3.67 7.33 35.28
CA LEU A 15 4.60 7.59 36.38
C LEU A 15 6.05 7.26 36.01
N ALA A 16 6.26 6.38 35.03
CA ALA A 16 7.59 6.00 34.55
C ALA A 16 8.23 7.04 33.61
N ALA A 17 7.48 8.04 33.15
CA ALA A 17 7.99 9.01 32.16
C ALA A 17 9.24 9.74 32.66
N GLY A 18 9.24 10.20 33.93
CA GLY A 18 10.39 10.86 34.54
C GLY A 18 11.62 9.95 34.66
N ILE A 19 11.41 8.65 34.90
CA ILE A 19 12.50 7.67 34.96
C ILE A 19 13.16 7.55 33.58
N LEU A 20 12.36 7.48 32.52
CA LEU A 20 12.88 7.39 31.15
C LEU A 20 13.61 8.66 30.72
N THR A 21 13.10 9.84 31.06
CA THR A 21 13.79 11.10 30.73
C THR A 21 15.12 11.21 31.45
N THR A 22 15.18 10.91 32.76
CA THR A 22 16.42 10.98 33.55
C THR A 22 17.47 9.97 33.11
N HIS A 23 17.09 8.72 32.86
CA HIS A 23 18.06 7.64 32.64
C HIS A 23 18.37 7.34 31.17
N LEU A 24 17.47 7.69 30.25
CA LEU A 24 17.65 7.47 28.82
C LEU A 24 17.82 8.77 28.02
N GLY A 25 17.70 9.94 28.68
CA GLY A 25 17.81 11.23 28.01
C GLY A 25 16.68 11.50 27.01
N LEU A 26 15.56 10.79 27.13
CA LEU A 26 14.39 11.02 26.26
C LEU A 26 13.74 12.37 26.59
N SER A 27 13.13 13.00 25.59
CA SER A 27 12.24 14.13 25.86
C SER A 27 11.00 13.66 26.64
N PRO A 28 10.35 14.53 27.45
CA PRO A 28 9.12 14.16 28.16
C PRO A 28 8.02 13.64 27.21
N LEU A 29 7.93 14.21 26.01
CA LEU A 29 6.94 13.81 25.00
C LEU A 29 7.26 12.43 24.43
N ASP A 30 8.52 12.15 24.08
CA ASP A 30 8.94 10.84 23.58
C ASP A 30 8.77 9.74 24.62
N ALA A 31 9.07 10.04 25.89
CA ALA A 31 8.86 9.12 27.00
C ALA A 31 7.37 8.76 27.13
N ALA A 32 6.49 9.76 27.15
CA ALA A 32 5.04 9.55 27.20
C ALA A 32 4.52 8.75 26.00
N TYR A 33 4.96 9.10 24.78
CA TYR A 33 4.55 8.43 23.55
C TYR A 33 4.94 6.94 23.56
N ARG A 34 6.18 6.62 23.94
CA ARG A 34 6.66 5.23 24.01
C ARG A 34 5.92 4.42 25.08
N LEU A 35 5.64 5.02 26.23
CA LEU A 35 4.88 4.37 27.31
C LEU A 35 3.42 4.08 26.91
N ALA A 36 2.80 4.97 26.14
CA ALA A 36 1.42 4.80 25.64
C ALA A 36 1.31 3.78 24.49
N SER A 37 2.41 3.49 23.80
CA SER A 37 2.41 2.71 22.56
C SER A 37 2.99 1.30 22.73
N ALA A 38 2.70 0.62 23.86
CA ALA A 38 3.16 -0.75 24.04
C ALA A 38 2.59 -1.69 22.96
N PRO A 39 3.42 -2.56 22.33
CA PRO A 39 4.85 -2.73 22.56
C PRO A 39 5.71 -1.64 21.88
N SER A 40 6.72 -1.12 22.59
CA SER A 40 7.60 -0.05 22.09
C SER A 40 9.06 -0.21 22.53
N ILE A 41 10.00 0.39 21.79
CA ILE A 41 11.43 0.36 22.13
C ILE A 41 11.74 1.56 23.02
N LEU A 42 12.17 1.31 24.26
CA LEU A 42 12.54 2.37 25.20
C LEU A 42 13.96 2.87 24.91
N THR A 43 14.89 1.95 24.64
CA THR A 43 16.24 2.28 24.15
C THR A 43 16.79 1.14 23.28
N GLU A 44 17.48 1.49 22.20
CA GLU A 44 18.12 0.56 21.27
C GLU A 44 19.45 0.03 21.79
N ALA A 45 20.20 0.88 22.51
CA ALA A 45 21.49 0.54 23.07
C ALA A 45 21.78 1.37 24.30
N ALA A 46 21.86 0.72 25.45
CA ALA A 46 22.35 1.33 26.69
C ALA A 46 23.30 0.39 27.43
N PRO A 47 24.16 0.93 28.33
CA PRO A 47 25.04 0.11 29.15
C PRO A 47 24.24 -0.94 29.92
N VAL A 48 24.79 -2.15 30.04
CA VAL A 48 24.12 -3.30 30.69
C VAL A 48 23.59 -2.92 32.07
N ALA A 49 24.40 -2.24 32.87
CA ALA A 49 24.04 -1.79 34.22
C ALA A 49 22.87 -0.79 34.23
N VAL A 50 22.77 0.09 33.22
CA VAL A 50 21.66 1.05 33.09
C VAL A 50 20.39 0.32 32.73
N VAL A 51 20.45 -0.62 31.77
CA VAL A 51 19.28 -1.41 31.35
C VAL A 51 18.77 -2.32 32.46
N GLN A 52 19.66 -2.97 33.20
CA GLN A 52 19.26 -3.81 34.35
C GLN A 52 18.58 -2.98 35.44
N ARG A 53 19.14 -1.80 35.77
CA ARG A 53 18.53 -0.88 36.74
C ARG A 53 17.17 -0.38 36.28
N LEU A 54 17.06 0.04 35.03
CA LEU A 54 15.79 0.47 34.45
C LEU A 54 14.76 -0.64 34.40
N ALA A 55 15.15 -1.86 34.01
CA ALA A 55 14.25 -3.00 33.96
C ALA A 55 13.65 -3.28 35.34
N ALA A 56 14.45 -3.22 36.41
CA ALA A 56 13.98 -3.37 37.78
C ALA A 56 13.01 -2.25 38.20
N LEU A 57 13.35 -0.98 37.92
CA LEU A 57 12.50 0.17 38.25
C LEU A 57 11.15 0.13 37.52
N LEU A 58 11.17 -0.17 36.22
CA LEU A 58 9.96 -0.24 35.39
C LEU A 58 9.09 -1.43 35.79
N SER A 59 9.70 -2.58 36.10
CA SER A 59 8.96 -3.75 36.61
C SER A 59 8.31 -3.46 37.96
N ALA A 60 8.96 -2.69 38.84
CA ALA A 60 8.39 -2.28 40.13
C ALA A 60 7.16 -1.35 39.96
N LEU A 61 7.06 -0.63 38.83
CA LEU A 61 5.88 0.15 38.43
C LEU A 61 4.83 -0.68 37.67
N GLY A 62 5.02 -2.00 37.59
CA GLY A 62 4.10 -2.92 36.91
C GLY A 62 4.24 -2.95 35.39
N LEU A 63 5.32 -2.41 34.82
CA LEU A 63 5.57 -2.45 33.37
C LEU A 63 6.27 -3.74 32.99
N ALA A 64 5.75 -4.45 32.00
CA ALA A 64 6.43 -5.61 31.45
C ALA A 64 7.49 -5.15 30.45
N VAL A 65 8.76 -5.37 30.77
CA VAL A 65 9.90 -4.96 29.93
C VAL A 65 10.82 -6.14 29.62
N ARG A 66 11.40 -6.13 28.43
CA ARG A 66 12.32 -7.16 27.95
C ARG A 66 13.65 -6.53 27.59
N ALA A 67 14.71 -7.03 28.20
CA ALA A 67 16.08 -6.66 27.89
C ALA A 67 16.69 -7.73 26.96
N GLU A 68 17.24 -7.30 25.84
CA GLU A 68 17.86 -8.18 24.84
C GLU A 68 19.28 -7.69 24.57
N PRO A 69 20.23 -8.58 24.19
CA PRO A 69 21.52 -8.14 23.67
C PRO A 69 21.31 -7.08 22.60
N ALA A 70 21.97 -5.93 22.73
CA ALA A 70 22.00 -4.98 21.62
C ALA A 70 22.82 -5.66 20.52
N THR A 71 22.15 -6.39 19.65
CA THR A 71 22.75 -6.87 18.41
C THR A 71 23.30 -5.63 17.71
N SER A 72 24.57 -5.68 17.30
CA SER A 72 25.20 -4.63 16.50
C SER A 72 24.27 -4.28 15.33
N GLY A 73 23.64 -3.11 15.42
CA GLY A 73 22.50 -2.74 14.60
C GLY A 73 21.20 -2.90 15.39
N ALA A 74 20.67 -1.79 15.90
CA ALA A 74 19.22 -1.62 15.93
C ALA A 74 18.74 -2.08 14.55
N THR A 75 18.07 -3.22 14.45
CA THR A 75 17.37 -3.55 13.22
C THR A 75 16.29 -2.49 13.12
N ALA A 76 16.60 -1.42 12.38
CA ALA A 76 15.66 -0.37 12.05
C ALA A 76 14.34 -1.06 11.72
N ALA A 77 13.24 -0.61 12.34
CA ALA A 77 11.94 -1.21 12.12
C ALA A 77 11.74 -1.41 10.62
N PRO A 78 11.36 -2.61 10.16
CA PRO A 78 11.35 -2.91 8.74
C PRO A 78 10.48 -1.87 8.03
N LEU A 79 11.08 -1.21 7.04
CA LEU A 79 10.36 -0.22 6.24
C LEU A 79 9.30 -0.94 5.42
N LEU A 80 8.10 -0.39 5.46
CA LEU A 80 7.00 -0.73 4.57
C LEU A 80 7.01 0.23 3.39
N ASP A 81 6.56 -0.26 2.24
CA ASP A 81 6.25 0.62 1.12
C ASP A 81 4.81 1.11 1.32
N LEU A 82 4.62 2.43 1.42
CA LEU A 82 3.31 3.07 1.50
C LEU A 82 2.98 3.73 0.16
N ALA A 83 1.99 3.20 -0.55
CA ALA A 83 1.40 3.83 -1.71
C ALA A 83 0.28 4.80 -1.31
N VAL A 84 0.40 6.05 -1.74
CA VAL A 84 -0.65 7.06 -1.70
C VAL A 84 -1.25 7.17 -3.10
N GLN A 85 -2.53 6.86 -3.22
CA GLN A 85 -3.23 6.74 -4.51
C GLN A 85 -4.43 7.68 -4.52
N ALA A 86 -4.58 8.47 -5.58
CA ALA A 86 -5.80 9.25 -5.80
C ALA A 86 -6.87 8.38 -6.47
N ALA A 87 -8.13 8.56 -6.06
CA ALA A 87 -9.27 8.07 -6.83
C ALA A 87 -9.37 8.86 -8.15
N ASP A 88 -9.89 8.24 -9.19
CA ASP A 88 -10.02 8.89 -10.50
C ASP A 88 -10.96 10.10 -10.41
N GLY A 89 -10.52 11.25 -10.94
CA GLY A 89 -11.24 12.51 -10.87
C GLY A 89 -11.33 13.15 -9.48
N ALA A 90 -10.65 12.62 -8.47
CA ALA A 90 -10.65 13.23 -7.14
C ALA A 90 -9.90 14.56 -7.14
N ALA A 91 -10.50 15.58 -6.51
CA ALA A 91 -9.82 16.82 -6.18
C ALA A 91 -8.91 16.56 -4.96
N VAL A 92 -7.59 16.62 -5.17
CA VAL A 92 -6.60 16.42 -4.11
C VAL A 92 -5.97 17.77 -3.77
N HIS A 93 -6.01 18.17 -2.50
CA HIS A 93 -5.37 19.41 -2.07
C HIS A 93 -3.84 19.26 -2.02
N LEU A 94 -3.18 19.37 -3.18
CA LEU A 94 -1.74 19.11 -3.36
C LEU A 94 -0.84 19.84 -2.34
N PRO A 95 -0.99 21.15 -2.04
CA PRO A 95 -0.15 21.83 -1.05
C PRO A 95 -0.23 21.25 0.36
N ARG A 96 -1.41 20.77 0.77
CA ARG A 96 -1.60 20.14 2.08
C ARG A 96 -0.95 18.77 2.12
N LEU A 97 -1.17 17.98 1.08
CA LEU A 97 -0.60 16.64 0.97
C LEU A 97 0.93 16.69 0.93
N ALA A 98 1.50 17.60 0.14
CA ALA A 98 2.93 17.89 0.08
C ALA A 98 3.54 18.16 1.47
N ARG A 99 2.92 19.04 2.25
CA ARG A 99 3.36 19.34 3.62
C ARG A 99 3.26 18.13 4.58
N ILE A 100 2.20 17.32 4.48
CA ILE A 100 2.04 16.13 5.33
C ILE A 100 3.08 15.05 4.99
N LEU A 101 3.40 14.91 3.69
CA LEU A 101 4.34 13.89 3.21
C LEU A 101 5.80 14.33 3.25
N ASP A 102 6.06 15.59 3.58
CA ASP A 102 7.36 16.26 3.51
C ASP A 102 7.99 16.19 2.11
N LEU A 103 7.19 16.57 1.10
CA LEU A 103 7.57 16.56 -0.32
C LEU A 103 7.16 17.86 -0.98
N THR A 104 7.70 18.12 -2.17
CA THR A 104 7.23 19.24 -2.99
C THR A 104 5.88 18.89 -3.65
N PRO A 105 5.02 19.89 -3.94
CA PRO A 105 3.78 19.66 -4.68
C PRO A 105 3.99 18.96 -6.03
N ASP A 106 5.08 19.28 -6.73
CA ASP A 106 5.41 18.67 -8.03
C ASP A 106 5.75 17.18 -7.89
N THR A 107 6.54 16.81 -6.88
CA THR A 107 6.85 15.40 -6.60
C THR A 107 5.59 14.63 -6.22
N VAL A 108 4.70 15.24 -5.42
CA VAL A 108 3.42 14.62 -5.08
C VAL A 108 2.54 14.44 -6.31
N MET A 109 2.42 15.47 -7.15
CA MET A 109 1.63 15.41 -8.37
C MET A 109 2.16 14.33 -9.34
N ALA A 110 3.46 14.31 -9.59
CA ALA A 110 4.10 13.31 -10.44
C ALA A 110 3.93 11.89 -9.89
N GLY A 111 4.11 11.72 -8.57
CA GLY A 111 3.90 10.43 -7.90
C GLY A 111 2.45 9.97 -7.96
N LEU A 112 1.48 10.85 -7.71
CA LEU A 112 0.07 10.52 -7.83
C LEU A 112 -0.32 10.15 -9.27
N ALA A 113 0.30 10.76 -10.29
CA ALA A 113 0.05 10.41 -11.69
C ALA A 113 0.61 9.02 -12.07
N ALA A 114 1.53 8.45 -11.28
CA ALA A 114 2.10 7.14 -11.55
C ALA A 114 1.05 6.01 -11.39
N PRO A 115 1.19 4.89 -12.13
CA PRO A 115 0.24 3.78 -12.08
C PRO A 115 0.01 3.21 -10.66
N GLU A 116 1.08 3.10 -9.87
CA GLU A 116 1.04 2.62 -8.48
C GLU A 116 0.73 3.71 -7.44
N GLY A 117 0.64 4.97 -7.89
CA GLY A 117 0.59 6.15 -7.05
C GLY A 117 1.97 6.52 -6.47
N LEU A 118 1.96 7.43 -5.51
CA LEU A 118 3.18 7.87 -4.84
C LEU A 118 3.60 6.84 -3.80
N VAL A 119 4.67 6.10 -4.06
CA VAL A 119 5.19 5.06 -3.15
C VAL A 119 6.34 5.63 -2.31
N LEU A 120 6.22 5.53 -0.99
CA LEU A 120 7.18 6.07 -0.03
C LEU A 120 7.57 5.00 0.99
N PRO A 121 8.87 4.80 1.28
CA PRO A 121 9.28 3.95 2.39
C PRO A 121 8.92 4.62 3.71
N ARG A 122 8.24 3.90 4.59
CA ARG A 122 7.80 4.37 5.91
C ARG A 122 7.86 3.25 6.94
N THR A 123 8.18 3.61 8.17
CA THR A 123 8.04 2.70 9.32
C THR A 123 6.55 2.42 9.60
N PRO A 124 6.21 1.30 10.28
CA PRO A 124 4.82 1.00 10.62
C PRO A 124 4.12 2.11 11.43
N SER A 125 4.83 2.80 12.33
CA SER A 125 4.29 3.91 13.10
C SER A 125 3.98 5.12 12.22
N GLU A 126 4.87 5.48 11.29
CA GLU A 126 4.62 6.56 10.33
C GLU A 126 3.43 6.25 9.41
N VAL A 127 3.27 5.00 8.98
CA VAL A 127 2.08 4.58 8.20
C VAL A 127 0.79 4.84 8.97
N GLN A 128 0.76 4.52 10.27
CA GLN A 128 -0.43 4.76 11.10
C GLN A 128 -0.69 6.24 11.33
N ALA A 129 0.37 7.03 11.57
CA ALA A 129 0.26 8.49 11.68
C ALA A 129 -0.30 9.10 10.39
N LEU A 130 0.24 8.74 9.22
CA LEU A 130 -0.24 9.22 7.93
C LEU A 130 -1.69 8.82 7.65
N ARG A 131 -2.10 7.60 8.01
CA ARG A 131 -3.51 7.18 7.93
C ARG A 131 -4.41 8.04 8.81
N HIS A 132 -3.97 8.37 10.02
CA HIS A 132 -4.71 9.24 10.92
C HIS A 132 -4.87 10.65 10.35
N ASP A 133 -3.79 11.23 9.82
CA ASP A 133 -3.74 12.60 9.31
C ASP A 133 -4.54 12.78 8.01
N LEU A 134 -4.53 11.75 7.15
CA LEU A 134 -5.19 11.75 5.86
C LEU A 134 -6.61 11.13 5.90
N ARG A 135 -7.13 10.74 7.07
CA ARG A 135 -8.46 10.11 7.19
C ARG A 135 -9.63 10.92 6.62
N ARG A 136 -9.46 12.25 6.51
CA ARG A 136 -10.49 13.16 5.97
C ARG A 136 -10.40 13.36 4.45
N GLU A 137 -9.31 12.92 3.82
CA GLU A 137 -9.09 13.03 2.38
C GLU A 137 -9.78 11.85 1.67
N ARG A 138 -11.10 11.93 1.46
CA ARG A 138 -11.91 10.84 0.87
C ARG A 138 -11.50 10.43 -0.54
N GLY A 139 -10.77 11.29 -1.24
CA GLY A 139 -10.22 11.02 -2.58
C GLY A 139 -8.89 10.26 -2.55
N LEU A 140 -8.34 9.95 -1.38
CA LEU A 140 -7.06 9.26 -1.24
C LEU A 140 -7.23 7.85 -0.65
N ARG A 141 -6.43 6.93 -1.18
CA ARG A 141 -6.26 5.57 -0.68
C ARG A 141 -4.82 5.38 -0.24
N LEU A 142 -4.63 4.87 0.97
CA LEU A 142 -3.32 4.53 1.52
C LEU A 142 -3.18 3.02 1.61
N VAL A 143 -2.21 2.45 0.90
CA VAL A 143 -1.93 1.01 0.90
C VAL A 143 -0.51 0.78 1.37
N ALA A 144 -0.34 0.00 2.44
CA ALA A 144 0.97 -0.41 2.90
C ALA A 144 1.26 -1.83 2.42
N SER A 145 2.49 -2.08 1.97
CA SER A 145 2.98 -3.39 1.57
C SER A 145 4.31 -3.67 2.27
N ASN A 146 4.53 -4.93 2.65
CA ASN A 146 5.82 -5.35 3.19
C ASN A 146 6.72 -5.80 2.03
N PRO A 147 7.79 -5.05 1.68
CA PRO A 147 8.63 -5.37 0.54
C PRO A 147 9.37 -6.72 0.65
N ALA A 148 9.51 -7.27 1.86
CA ALA A 148 10.14 -8.58 2.06
C ALA A 148 9.27 -9.75 1.58
N THR A 149 7.95 -9.54 1.53
CA THR A 149 6.95 -10.56 1.15
C THR A 149 6.10 -10.15 -0.05
N ALA A 150 6.27 -8.92 -0.52
CA ALA A 150 5.53 -8.38 -1.64
C ALA A 150 5.83 -9.17 -2.92
N LEU A 151 4.79 -9.35 -3.72
CA LEU A 151 4.88 -9.95 -5.03
C LEU A 151 4.70 -8.87 -6.09
N TYR A 152 5.48 -8.98 -7.15
CA TYR A 152 5.51 -8.03 -8.25
C TYR A 152 5.03 -8.70 -9.54
N ASP A 153 4.33 -7.93 -10.37
CA ASP A 153 4.05 -8.28 -11.75
C ASP A 153 4.84 -7.37 -12.70
N LEU A 154 5.26 -7.91 -13.84
CA LEU A 154 6.00 -7.20 -14.87
C LEU A 154 5.09 -6.71 -15.99
N PHE A 155 5.24 -5.45 -16.35
CA PHE A 155 4.52 -4.78 -17.42
C PHE A 155 5.50 -4.10 -18.36
N LEU A 156 5.04 -3.83 -19.58
CA LEU A 156 5.86 -3.25 -20.62
C LEU A 156 5.08 -2.12 -21.31
N ALA A 157 5.64 -0.91 -21.29
CA ALA A 157 5.05 0.24 -21.94
C ALA A 157 5.37 0.32 -23.45
N GLY A 158 6.32 -0.48 -23.93
CA GLY A 158 6.83 -0.48 -25.30
C GLY A 158 6.75 -1.84 -26.02
N PRO A 159 7.43 -1.97 -27.17
CA PRO A 159 7.53 -3.25 -27.87
C PRO A 159 8.39 -4.25 -27.07
N MET A 160 8.11 -5.55 -27.23
CA MET A 160 8.84 -6.63 -26.56
C MET A 160 10.34 -6.57 -26.92
N PRO A 161 11.25 -6.31 -25.97
CA PRO A 161 12.68 -6.32 -26.25
C PRO A 161 13.18 -7.73 -26.58
N ARG A 162 14.21 -7.81 -27.43
CA ARG A 162 14.84 -9.09 -27.80
C ARG A 162 15.35 -9.82 -26.56
N GLY A 163 15.09 -11.12 -26.51
CA GLY A 163 15.55 -12.01 -25.43
C GLY A 163 14.76 -11.92 -24.13
N LEU A 164 13.79 -11.00 -23.97
CA LEU A 164 12.93 -10.98 -22.78
C LEU A 164 12.02 -12.21 -22.74
N GLY A 165 11.41 -12.59 -23.87
CA GLY A 165 10.59 -13.80 -23.97
C GLY A 165 11.36 -15.05 -23.52
N ASP A 166 12.55 -15.27 -24.06
CA ASP A 166 13.42 -16.40 -23.69
C ASP A 166 13.82 -16.34 -22.21
N ALA A 167 14.11 -15.16 -21.68
CA ALA A 167 14.47 -14.99 -20.27
C ALA A 167 13.29 -15.35 -19.35
N LEU A 168 12.08 -14.89 -19.67
CA LEU A 168 10.87 -15.24 -18.92
C LEU A 168 10.59 -16.74 -19.00
N GLN A 169 10.72 -17.34 -20.18
CA GLN A 169 10.51 -18.77 -20.38
C GLN A 169 11.51 -19.62 -19.59
N ARG A 170 12.80 -19.26 -19.60
CA ARG A 170 13.85 -19.97 -18.80
C ARG A 170 13.60 -19.88 -17.30
N LEU A 171 12.98 -18.80 -16.84
CA LEU A 171 12.59 -18.62 -15.44
C LEU A 171 11.24 -19.29 -15.10
N GLY A 172 10.59 -19.95 -16.06
CA GLY A 172 9.26 -20.55 -15.89
C GLY A 172 8.15 -19.52 -15.66
N LEU A 173 8.38 -18.26 -16.06
CA LEU A 173 7.45 -17.17 -15.85
C LEU A 173 6.51 -17.03 -17.06
N GLY A 174 5.21 -16.98 -16.78
CA GLY A 174 4.16 -16.86 -17.79
C GLY A 174 3.30 -15.62 -17.62
N ARG A 175 2.58 -15.26 -18.69
CA ARG A 175 1.65 -14.13 -18.68
C ARG A 175 0.55 -14.34 -17.65
N CYS A 176 0.21 -13.28 -16.92
CA CYS A 176 -0.91 -13.30 -16.00
C CYS A 176 -2.21 -13.03 -16.75
N GLY A 177 -3.06 -14.05 -16.89
CA GLY A 177 -4.38 -13.90 -17.53
C GLY A 177 -5.32 -12.94 -16.80
N PHE A 178 -5.03 -12.62 -15.53
CA PHE A 178 -5.80 -11.67 -14.73
C PHE A 178 -5.35 -10.22 -14.95
N SER A 179 -4.07 -9.91 -14.72
CA SER A 179 -3.58 -8.52 -14.78
C SER A 179 -3.11 -8.09 -16.16
N GLY A 180 -2.95 -9.01 -17.11
CA GLY A 180 -2.30 -8.75 -18.39
C GLY A 180 -0.78 -8.60 -18.28
N ALA A 181 -0.20 -8.85 -17.10
CA ALA A 181 1.24 -8.81 -16.89
C ALA A 181 1.98 -9.83 -17.77
N LEU A 182 3.18 -9.47 -18.21
CA LEU A 182 4.06 -10.37 -18.98
C LEU A 182 4.55 -11.55 -18.14
N ALA A 183 4.77 -11.29 -16.85
CA ALA A 183 5.11 -12.27 -15.84
C ALA A 183 4.53 -11.80 -14.51
N GLY A 184 4.17 -12.72 -13.62
CA GLY A 184 3.62 -12.38 -12.32
C GLY A 184 4.17 -13.21 -11.18
N ALA A 185 3.94 -12.72 -9.96
CA ALA A 185 4.33 -13.36 -8.70
C ALA A 185 5.86 -13.43 -8.52
N LEU A 186 6.57 -12.42 -9.01
CA LEU A 186 8.00 -12.29 -8.80
C LEU A 186 8.25 -11.75 -7.39
N ASP A 187 9.30 -12.25 -6.73
CA ASP A 187 9.83 -11.53 -5.57
C ASP A 187 10.55 -10.23 -6.00
N ARG A 188 10.86 -9.38 -5.03
CA ARG A 188 11.53 -8.10 -5.27
C ARG A 188 12.86 -8.24 -6.02
N ARG A 189 13.64 -9.28 -5.73
CA ARG A 189 14.98 -9.48 -6.31
C ARG A 189 14.88 -9.87 -7.78
N MET A 190 13.99 -10.79 -8.12
CA MET A 190 13.71 -11.22 -9.48
C MET A 190 13.16 -10.05 -10.32
N ALA A 191 12.20 -9.32 -9.78
CA ALA A 191 11.65 -8.13 -10.43
C ALA A 191 12.73 -7.09 -10.71
N ALA A 192 13.56 -6.75 -9.70
CA ALA A 192 14.65 -5.79 -9.84
C ALA A 192 15.69 -6.23 -10.88
N ASN A 193 16.05 -7.52 -10.93
CA ASN A 193 16.99 -8.05 -11.92
C ASN A 193 16.47 -7.89 -13.36
N LEU A 194 15.20 -8.24 -13.60
CA LEU A 194 14.59 -8.12 -14.93
C LEU A 194 14.44 -6.65 -15.35
N VAL A 195 14.04 -5.77 -14.43
CA VAL A 195 13.96 -4.33 -14.69
C VAL A 195 15.35 -3.73 -14.94
N ALA A 196 16.39 -4.11 -14.19
CA ALA A 196 17.75 -3.63 -14.44
C ALA A 196 18.25 -4.01 -15.85
N ARG A 197 17.86 -5.19 -16.34
CA ARG A 197 18.30 -5.69 -17.65
C ARG A 197 17.48 -5.14 -18.82
N PHE A 198 16.18 -4.95 -18.65
CA PHE A 198 15.25 -4.64 -19.75
C PHE A 198 14.48 -3.32 -19.56
N GLY A 199 14.74 -2.58 -18.48
CA GLY A 199 14.01 -1.36 -18.12
C GLY A 199 14.13 -0.23 -19.13
N ALA A 200 15.26 -0.14 -19.84
CA ALA A 200 15.45 0.81 -20.93
C ALA A 200 14.45 0.61 -22.09
N ALA A 201 13.89 -0.60 -22.23
CA ALA A 201 12.83 -0.90 -23.20
C ALA A 201 11.41 -0.61 -22.66
N GLY A 202 11.30 0.05 -21.50
CA GLY A 202 10.03 0.35 -20.84
C GLY A 202 9.47 -0.82 -20.03
N LEU A 203 10.30 -1.80 -19.65
CA LEU A 203 9.89 -2.85 -18.70
C LEU A 203 9.88 -2.26 -17.29
N PHE A 204 8.79 -2.45 -16.56
CA PHE A 204 8.68 -2.03 -15.17
C PHE A 204 8.00 -3.12 -14.33
N ALA A 205 8.29 -3.11 -13.03
CA ALA A 205 7.67 -3.98 -12.05
C ALA A 205 6.68 -3.17 -11.21
N MET A 206 5.53 -3.76 -10.90
CA MET A 206 4.54 -3.14 -10.02
C MET A 206 4.18 -4.10 -8.90
N ASN A 207 4.20 -3.60 -7.66
CA ASN A 207 3.76 -4.35 -6.50
C ASN A 207 2.26 -4.67 -6.62
N ARG A 208 1.89 -5.95 -6.44
CA ARG A 208 0.50 -6.42 -6.55
C ARG A 208 -0.46 -5.74 -5.59
N ASP A 209 0.02 -5.32 -4.42
CA ASP A 209 -0.81 -4.63 -3.44
C ASP A 209 -1.23 -3.24 -3.92
N PHE A 210 -0.41 -2.62 -4.77
CA PHE A 210 -0.63 -1.28 -5.31
C PHE A 210 -1.37 -1.28 -6.65
N GLN A 211 -1.56 -2.44 -7.27
CA GLN A 211 -2.30 -2.54 -8.52
C GLN A 211 -3.77 -2.16 -8.34
N ARG A 212 -4.27 -1.42 -9.33
CA ARG A 212 -5.67 -0.99 -9.43
C ARG A 212 -6.24 -1.43 -10.76
N PHE A 213 -7.49 -1.85 -10.73
CA PHE A 213 -8.17 -2.37 -11.90
C PHE A 213 -9.49 -1.65 -12.14
N ASP A 214 -9.72 -1.33 -13.40
CA ASP A 214 -11.01 -0.92 -13.90
C ASP A 214 -11.73 -2.14 -14.45
N LEU A 215 -13.01 -2.28 -14.08
CA LEU A 215 -13.86 -3.38 -14.50
C LEU A 215 -14.76 -2.91 -15.63
N PHE A 216 -14.66 -3.56 -16.77
CA PHE A 216 -15.49 -3.29 -17.94
C PHE A 216 -16.48 -4.43 -18.16
N LEU A 217 -17.74 -4.09 -18.39
CA LEU A 217 -18.73 -5.01 -18.94
C LEU A 217 -18.48 -5.15 -20.45
N THR A 218 -18.35 -6.39 -20.93
CA THR A 218 -18.06 -6.71 -22.34
C THR A 218 -19.18 -7.46 -23.03
N ALA A 219 -20.03 -8.18 -22.30
CA ALA A 219 -21.25 -8.81 -22.80
C ALA A 219 -22.18 -9.19 -21.63
N ALA A 220 -23.43 -9.54 -21.94
CA ALA A 220 -24.36 -10.13 -21.00
C ALA A 220 -25.05 -11.33 -21.69
N ARG A 221 -25.00 -12.52 -21.07
CA ARG A 221 -25.60 -13.74 -21.60
C ARG A 221 -26.79 -14.16 -20.76
N GLY A 222 -27.95 -14.35 -21.38
CA GLY A 222 -29.14 -14.81 -20.69
C GLY A 222 -29.76 -13.79 -19.71
N VAL A 223 -29.25 -12.55 -19.71
CA VAL A 223 -29.79 -11.45 -18.90
C VAL A 223 -30.52 -10.48 -19.83
N PRO A 224 -31.80 -10.16 -19.59
CA PRO A 224 -32.52 -9.15 -20.34
C PRO A 224 -31.81 -7.79 -20.25
N LEU A 225 -31.67 -7.10 -21.38
CA LEU A 225 -30.89 -5.87 -21.49
C LEU A 225 -31.41 -4.74 -20.59
N ALA A 226 -32.72 -4.71 -20.32
CA ALA A 226 -33.31 -3.84 -19.30
C ALA A 226 -32.70 -4.09 -17.92
N GLN A 227 -32.62 -5.34 -17.46
CA GLN A 227 -32.02 -5.66 -16.15
C GLN A 227 -30.54 -5.29 -16.07
N VAL A 228 -29.81 -5.40 -17.18
CA VAL A 228 -28.42 -4.92 -17.27
C VAL A 228 -28.37 -3.40 -17.09
N ALA A 229 -29.26 -2.65 -17.74
CA ALA A 229 -29.33 -1.19 -17.59
C ALA A 229 -29.72 -0.78 -16.16
N ASP A 230 -30.68 -1.47 -15.54
CA ASP A 230 -31.05 -1.29 -14.12
C ASP A 230 -29.84 -1.50 -13.21
N PHE A 231 -29.16 -2.63 -13.39
CA PHE A 231 -27.97 -2.98 -12.62
C PHE A 231 -26.88 -1.91 -12.77
N LEU A 232 -26.57 -1.50 -14.01
CA LEU A 232 -25.58 -0.46 -14.29
C LEU A 232 -25.98 0.89 -13.69
N ALA A 233 -27.27 1.25 -13.67
CA ALA A 233 -27.74 2.48 -13.06
C ALA A 233 -27.55 2.50 -11.53
N THR A 234 -27.48 1.34 -10.87
CA THR A 234 -27.17 1.27 -9.42
C THR A 234 -25.68 1.34 -9.09
N ARG A 235 -24.80 1.14 -10.09
CA ARG A 235 -23.35 0.99 -9.88
C ARG A 235 -22.53 2.08 -10.55
N SER A 236 -22.98 2.55 -11.70
CA SER A 236 -22.34 3.62 -12.45
C SER A 236 -22.90 4.97 -12.01
N PRO A 237 -22.06 6.02 -11.94
CA PRO A 237 -22.54 7.40 -11.79
C PRO A 237 -23.33 7.90 -13.03
N GLN A 238 -23.44 7.10 -14.09
CA GLN A 238 -24.20 7.47 -15.27
C GLN A 238 -25.72 7.32 -15.05
N PRO A 239 -26.54 8.33 -15.38
CA PRO A 239 -27.98 8.22 -15.27
C PRO A 239 -28.52 7.17 -16.24
N ARG A 240 -29.51 6.39 -15.77
CA ARG A 240 -30.18 5.32 -16.53
C ARG A 240 -30.57 5.70 -17.96
N ALA A 241 -31.01 6.95 -18.18
CA ALA A 241 -31.39 7.44 -19.50
C ALA A 241 -30.24 7.40 -20.55
N ARG A 242 -28.98 7.40 -20.10
CA ARG A 242 -27.80 7.24 -20.97
C ARG A 242 -27.39 5.78 -21.17
N LEU A 243 -28.02 4.86 -20.44
CA LEU A 243 -27.79 3.42 -20.50
C LEU A 243 -28.92 2.73 -21.28
N ASP A 244 -29.41 3.38 -22.34
CA ASP A 244 -30.45 2.82 -23.21
C ASP A 244 -29.98 1.46 -23.75
N PRO A 245 -30.71 0.37 -23.48
CA PRO A 245 -30.46 -0.97 -24.01
C PRO A 245 -30.00 -0.99 -25.47
N LEU A 246 -30.67 -0.25 -26.35
CA LEU A 246 -30.40 -0.27 -27.79
C LEU A 246 -29.11 0.49 -28.19
N SER A 247 -28.57 1.30 -27.28
CA SER A 247 -27.43 2.19 -27.49
C SER A 247 -26.19 1.82 -26.65
N LEU A 248 -26.21 0.71 -25.88
CA LEU A 248 -25.09 0.27 -25.05
C LEU A 248 -23.90 -0.16 -25.93
N ALA A 249 -23.03 0.80 -26.26
CA ALA A 249 -21.76 0.52 -26.91
C ALA A 249 -20.81 -0.14 -25.90
N LEU A 250 -20.64 -1.46 -26.01
CA LEU A 250 -19.66 -2.21 -25.22
C LEU A 250 -18.24 -1.99 -25.79
N PRO A 251 -17.19 -1.97 -24.95
CA PRO A 251 -17.21 -2.19 -23.50
C PRO A 251 -17.58 -0.93 -22.68
N ILE A 252 -18.27 -1.13 -21.54
CA ILE A 252 -18.65 -0.06 -20.59
C ILE A 252 -17.93 -0.25 -19.27
N GLN A 253 -17.33 0.82 -18.74
CA GLN A 253 -16.72 0.79 -17.41
C GLN A 253 -17.79 0.79 -16.32
N VAL A 254 -17.76 -0.21 -15.44
CA VAL A 254 -18.73 -0.37 -14.34
C VAL A 254 -18.13 0.08 -13.01
N GLU A 255 -16.87 -0.25 -12.78
CA GLU A 255 -16.15 0.09 -11.55
C GLU A 255 -14.75 0.61 -11.92
N SER A 256 -14.19 1.50 -11.09
CA SER A 256 -12.87 2.08 -11.31
C SER A 256 -11.95 1.89 -10.10
N GLY A 257 -10.65 1.76 -10.38
CA GLY A 257 -9.62 1.80 -9.34
C GLY A 257 -9.67 0.69 -8.28
N LEU A 258 -10.29 -0.46 -8.60
CA LEU A 258 -10.48 -1.57 -7.66
C LEU A 258 -9.15 -2.20 -7.25
N ALA A 259 -9.00 -2.50 -5.95
CA ALA A 259 -7.88 -3.31 -5.47
C ALA A 259 -7.92 -4.72 -6.10
N ARG A 260 -6.76 -5.35 -6.30
CA ARG A 260 -6.64 -6.66 -6.96
C ARG A 260 -7.62 -7.73 -6.44
N ALA A 261 -7.71 -7.91 -5.13
CA ALA A 261 -8.59 -8.92 -4.53
C ALA A 261 -10.08 -8.60 -4.76
N VAL A 262 -10.44 -7.32 -4.62
CA VAL A 262 -11.81 -6.83 -4.86
C VAL A 262 -12.19 -6.99 -6.33
N ALA A 263 -11.31 -6.61 -7.25
CA ALA A 263 -11.50 -6.77 -8.69
C ALA A 263 -11.77 -8.23 -9.09
N ARG A 264 -11.06 -9.19 -8.49
CA ARG A 264 -11.32 -10.63 -8.68
C ARG A 264 -12.70 -11.04 -8.21
N GLN A 265 -13.08 -10.58 -7.01
CA GLN A 265 -14.38 -10.91 -6.44
C GLN A 265 -15.52 -10.36 -7.31
N PHE A 266 -15.46 -9.09 -7.67
CA PHE A 266 -16.45 -8.46 -8.54
C PHE A 266 -16.58 -9.15 -9.90
N ALA A 267 -15.46 -9.51 -10.54
CA ALA A 267 -15.50 -10.24 -11.80
C ALA A 267 -16.19 -11.62 -11.65
N ALA A 268 -15.96 -12.32 -10.53
CA ALA A 268 -16.62 -13.58 -10.24
C ALA A 268 -18.12 -13.40 -9.94
N ASP A 269 -18.48 -12.40 -9.14
CA ASP A 269 -19.87 -12.09 -8.79
C ASP A 269 -20.68 -11.73 -10.05
N TYR A 270 -20.08 -10.97 -10.97
CA TYR A 270 -20.75 -10.54 -12.20
C TYR A 270 -20.91 -11.73 -13.15
N ALA A 271 -19.90 -12.60 -13.25
CA ALA A 271 -20.01 -13.84 -14.01
C ALA A 271 -21.12 -14.76 -13.49
N ALA A 272 -21.31 -14.84 -12.16
CA ALA A 272 -22.35 -15.65 -11.54
C ALA A 272 -23.78 -15.23 -11.92
N ILE A 273 -23.98 -13.96 -12.29
CA ILE A 273 -25.26 -13.42 -12.76
C ILE A 273 -25.32 -13.28 -14.30
N GLY A 274 -24.41 -13.92 -15.04
CA GLY A 274 -24.43 -13.95 -16.50
C GLY A 274 -23.81 -12.73 -17.19
N LEU A 275 -23.08 -11.87 -16.48
CA LEU A 275 -22.37 -10.74 -17.04
C LEU A 275 -20.92 -11.10 -17.36
N GLU A 276 -20.50 -10.88 -18.61
CA GLU A 276 -19.10 -11.01 -19.00
C GLU A 276 -18.35 -9.72 -18.73
N THR A 277 -17.25 -9.83 -18.00
CA THR A 277 -16.43 -8.69 -17.63
C THR A 277 -14.98 -8.87 -18.05
N ARG A 278 -14.31 -7.73 -18.27
CA ARG A 278 -12.88 -7.66 -18.51
C ARG A 278 -12.26 -6.65 -17.57
N LEU A 279 -11.28 -7.09 -16.81
CA LEU A 279 -10.44 -6.22 -15.99
C LEU A 279 -9.33 -5.61 -16.83
N ARG A 280 -9.03 -4.33 -16.57
CA ARG A 280 -7.87 -3.63 -17.13
C ARG A 280 -7.11 -2.96 -16.00
N LEU A 281 -5.78 -3.08 -16.03
CA LEU A 281 -4.94 -2.36 -15.08
C LEU A 281 -5.05 -0.85 -15.34
N SER A 282 -5.33 -0.08 -14.30
CA SER A 282 -5.41 1.38 -14.35
C SER A 282 -3.99 1.96 -14.41
N LEU A 283 -3.52 2.25 -15.63
CA LEU A 283 -2.19 2.79 -15.86
C LEU A 283 -2.11 4.33 -15.78
N HIS A 284 -3.25 5.02 -15.74
CA HIS A 284 -3.31 6.48 -15.67
C HIS A 284 -4.39 6.87 -14.67
N ILE A 285 -4.06 7.80 -13.76
CA ILE A 285 -5.07 8.52 -12.96
C ILE A 285 -5.21 9.92 -13.54
N ARG A 286 -6.43 10.41 -13.70
CA ARG A 286 -6.67 11.85 -13.93
C ARG A 286 -6.94 12.49 -12.58
N CYS A 287 -5.97 13.20 -12.02
CA CYS A 287 -6.25 14.10 -10.91
C CYS A 287 -6.95 15.34 -11.45
N ALA A 288 -8.06 15.74 -10.83
CA ALA A 288 -8.66 17.05 -11.12
C ALA A 288 -7.76 18.12 -10.46
N ALA A 289 -7.30 19.08 -11.26
CA ALA A 289 -6.57 20.24 -10.77
C ALA A 289 -7.50 21.19 -10.00
#